data_AF-A0A9Q3HQU0-F1
#
_entry.id   AF-A0A9Q3HQU0-F1
#
_cell.length_a   1.000
_cell.length_b   1.000
_cell.length_c   1.000
_cell.angle_alpha   90.00
_cell.angle_beta   90.00
_cell.angle_gamma   90.00
#
_symmetry.space_group_name_H-M   'P 1'
#
loop_
_entity.id
_entity.type
_entity.pdbx_description
1 polymer ?
#
loop_
_entity_poly.entity_id
_entity_poly.type
_entity_poly.pdbx_seq_one_letter_code
_entity_poly.pdbx_strand_id
1 'polypeptide(L)'
;MDLPPSSYHDSLEELWDEEEDTEEIETMMKSVPSAYHQYLDLFSKLKGEKTFPHHACDHNINLDGSLPLVGVIYSLSNQESDTLRAYISENVEKVFILAKLLFNRRTCCLCQKEGWWPPFVC
;
A
#
# COMPACT_ATOMS: atom_id res chain seq x y z
N MET A 1 30.75 31.68 12.91
CA MET A 1 29.46 32.22 12.44
C MET A 1 28.73 31.06 11.84
N ASP A 2 27.69 30.70 12.57
CA ASP A 2 26.98 29.45 12.54
C ASP A 2 26.19 29.30 11.24
N LEU A 3 26.21 28.09 10.68
CA LEU A 3 25.34 27.72 9.57
C LEU A 3 23.88 27.85 10.05
N PRO A 4 22.99 28.55 9.33
CA PRO A 4 21.59 28.57 9.70
C PRO A 4 20.99 27.16 9.61
N PRO A 5 20.23 26.73 10.62
CA PRO A 5 19.56 25.45 10.59
C PRO A 5 18.31 25.51 9.71
N SER A 6 18.09 24.44 8.95
CA SER A 6 16.76 23.98 8.55
C SER A 6 15.87 24.98 7.79
N SER A 7 16.18 25.27 6.52
CA SER A 7 15.16 25.80 5.58
C SER A 7 14.51 24.69 4.74
N TYR A 8 14.67 23.41 5.12
CA TYR A 8 14.11 22.28 4.37
C TYR A 8 12.86 21.68 5.03
N HIS A 9 12.46 22.18 6.21
CA HIS A 9 11.24 21.75 6.89
C HIS A 9 9.99 22.51 6.41
N ASP A 10 10.17 23.57 5.63
CA ASP A 10 9.10 24.52 5.29
C ASP A 10 8.50 24.28 3.89
N SER A 11 8.61 23.06 3.36
CA SER A 11 8.05 22.73 2.04
C SER A 11 7.31 21.40 2.01
N LEU A 12 7.11 20.76 3.17
CA LEU A 12 6.36 19.51 3.30
C LEU A 12 5.18 19.61 4.28
N GLU A 13 4.84 20.81 4.75
CA GLU A 13 3.65 21.06 5.60
C GLU A 13 2.50 21.75 4.84
N GLU A 14 2.70 22.16 3.57
CA GLU A 14 1.71 22.96 2.82
C GLU A 14 0.85 22.19 1.80
N LEU A 15 0.74 20.86 1.88
CA LEU A 15 -0.04 20.10 0.88
C LEU A 15 -0.99 19.02 1.42
N TRP A 16 -1.21 18.93 2.72
CA TRP A 16 -2.33 18.15 3.27
C TRP A 16 -3.32 19.12 3.92
N ASP A 17 -4.18 19.70 3.09
CA ASP A 17 -5.47 20.22 3.53
C ASP A 17 -6.31 19.00 4.01
N GLU A 18 -6.08 18.55 5.24
CA GLU A 18 -7.01 17.64 5.94
C GLU A 18 -8.15 18.51 6.49
N GLU A 19 -9.27 18.61 5.76
CA GLU A 19 -10.55 18.91 6.42
C GLU A 19 -10.85 17.70 7.34
N GLU A 20 -10.36 17.78 8.58
CA GLU A 20 -10.60 16.77 9.60
C GLU A 20 -12.08 16.88 10.03
N ASP A 21 -12.90 15.90 9.62
CA ASP A 21 -14.31 15.83 9.97
C ASP A 21 -14.48 15.78 11.50
N THR A 22 -14.77 16.95 12.09
CA THR A 22 -14.91 17.14 13.55
C THR A 22 -15.85 16.13 14.23
N GLU A 23 -16.83 15.60 13.49
CA GLU A 23 -17.78 14.59 13.97
C GLU A 23 -17.15 13.20 14.21
N GLU A 24 -16.14 12.82 13.42
CA GLU A 24 -15.44 11.54 13.58
C GLU A 24 -14.57 11.57 14.85
N ILE A 25 -13.86 12.67 15.07
CA ILE A 25 -13.01 12.89 16.24
C ILE A 25 -13.83 12.84 17.53
N GLU A 26 -14.99 13.51 17.58
CA GLU A 26 -15.87 13.48 18.75
C GLU A 26 -16.37 12.08 19.08
N THR A 27 -16.65 11.28 18.05
CA THR A 27 -17.07 9.89 18.20
C THR A 27 -15.93 9.01 18.70
N MET A 28 -14.71 9.24 18.20
CA MET A 28 -13.50 8.56 18.66
C MET A 28 -13.15 8.92 20.11
N MET A 29 -13.24 10.18 20.52
CA MET A 29 -12.97 10.60 21.91
C MET A 29 -13.91 9.95 22.93
N LYS A 30 -15.15 9.63 22.53
CA LYS A 30 -16.13 8.93 23.37
C LYS A 30 -15.84 7.44 23.50
N SER A 31 -15.23 6.80 22.50
CA SER A 31 -14.96 5.36 22.47
C SER A 31 -13.55 5.01 22.97
N VAL A 32 -12.57 5.88 22.73
CA VAL A 32 -11.17 5.70 23.10
C VAL A 32 -10.94 6.23 24.52
N PRO A 33 -10.27 5.46 25.41
CA PRO A 33 -9.91 5.95 26.74
C PRO A 33 -9.03 7.20 26.70
N SER A 34 -9.20 8.09 27.69
CA SER A 34 -8.52 9.39 27.73
C SER A 34 -7.00 9.33 27.64
N ALA A 35 -6.38 8.26 28.15
CA ALA A 35 -4.94 8.03 28.07
C ALA A 35 -4.41 7.93 26.62
N TYR A 36 -5.28 7.60 25.66
CA TYR A 36 -4.94 7.43 24.25
C TYR A 36 -5.48 8.54 23.35
N HIS A 37 -6.04 9.61 23.91
CA HIS A 37 -6.55 10.74 23.11
C HIS A 37 -5.45 11.44 22.29
N GLN A 38 -4.19 11.35 22.70
CA GLN A 38 -3.05 11.82 21.89
C GLN A 38 -2.77 10.96 20.65
N TYR A 39 -3.41 9.79 20.53
CA TYR A 39 -3.23 8.84 19.43
C TYR A 39 -4.54 8.59 18.67
N LEU A 40 -5.51 9.51 18.72
CA LEU A 40 -6.79 9.37 18.02
C LEU A 40 -6.59 9.08 16.53
N ASP A 41 -5.51 9.62 15.95
CA ASP A 41 -5.08 9.35 14.59
C ASP A 41 -4.96 7.86 14.24
N LEU A 42 -4.48 7.03 15.18
CA LEU A 42 -4.33 5.59 14.99
C LEU A 42 -5.68 4.84 14.94
N PHE A 43 -6.75 5.49 15.39
CA PHE A 43 -8.10 4.95 15.40
C PHE A 43 -8.93 5.43 14.20
N SER A 44 -8.40 6.34 13.38
CA SER A 44 -9.05 6.78 12.14
C SER A 44 -9.17 5.61 11.16
N LYS A 45 -10.38 5.40 10.65
CA LYS A 45 -10.63 4.35 9.66
C LYS A 45 -9.89 4.64 8.35
N LEU A 46 -9.90 5.89 7.91
CA LEU A 46 -9.25 6.32 6.66
C LEU A 46 -7.74 6.09 6.71
N LYS A 47 -7.08 6.43 7.81
CA LYS A 47 -5.64 6.20 7.97
C LYS A 47 -5.32 4.71 8.14
N GLY A 48 -6.21 3.94 8.77
CA GLY A 48 -6.09 2.48 8.85
C GLY A 48 -6.22 1.75 7.52
N GLU A 49 -6.93 2.32 6.54
CA GLU A 49 -7.09 1.74 5.20
C GLU A 49 -5.88 1.98 4.29
N LYS A 50 -4.90 2.78 4.71
CA LYS A 50 -3.69 3.09 3.93
C LYS A 50 -2.51 2.24 4.41
N THR A 51 -1.79 1.60 3.48
CA THR A 51 -0.53 0.94 3.82
C THR A 51 0.53 1.95 4.25
N PHE A 52 1.18 1.67 5.37
CA PHE A 52 2.40 2.37 5.74
C PHE A 52 3.53 2.09 4.72
N PRO A 53 4.44 3.05 4.50
CA PRO A 53 5.62 2.82 3.68
C PRO A 53 6.51 1.74 4.31
N HIS A 54 7.34 1.07 3.48
CA HIS A 54 8.28 0.05 3.96
C HIS A 54 9.15 0.59 5.10
N HIS A 55 9.26 -0.17 6.19
CA HIS A 55 10.03 0.21 7.38
C HIS A 55 11.24 -0.71 7.58
N ALA A 56 12.17 -0.29 8.44
CA ALA A 56 13.33 -1.12 8.79
C ALA A 56 12.93 -2.40 9.56
N CYS A 57 11.71 -2.44 10.10
CA CYS A 57 11.18 -3.54 10.90
C CYS A 57 10.21 -4.45 10.13
N ASP A 58 10.23 -4.39 8.80
CA ASP A 58 9.37 -5.24 7.97
C ASP A 58 9.68 -6.72 8.22
N HIS A 59 8.63 -7.54 8.20
CA HIS A 59 8.76 -8.95 8.55
C HIS A 59 9.57 -9.70 7.48
N ASN A 60 10.74 -10.19 7.87
CA ASN A 60 11.59 -10.98 7.00
C ASN A 60 11.27 -12.47 7.10
N ILE A 61 11.04 -13.13 5.96
CA ILE A 61 10.82 -14.57 5.88
C ILE A 61 12.16 -15.24 5.61
N ASN A 62 12.78 -15.79 6.65
CA ASN A 62 14.02 -16.56 6.53
C ASN A 62 13.73 -17.95 5.96
N LEU A 63 14.43 -18.34 4.89
CA LEU A 63 14.25 -19.63 4.22
C LEU A 63 15.39 -20.60 4.59
N ASP A 64 15.05 -21.80 5.03
CA ASP A 64 16.01 -22.85 5.40
C ASP A 64 16.48 -23.71 4.20
N GLY A 65 16.57 -23.08 3.01
CA GLY A 65 17.19 -23.69 1.81
C GLY A 65 16.26 -24.38 0.82
N SER A 66 14.94 -24.42 1.05
CA SER A 66 13.99 -24.87 0.03
C SER A 66 13.43 -23.70 -0.78
N LEU A 67 13.29 -23.87 -2.08
CA LEU A 67 12.55 -22.93 -2.93
C LEU A 67 11.04 -23.10 -2.70
N PRO A 68 10.25 -22.02 -2.78
CA PRO A 68 8.80 -22.13 -2.71
C PRO A 68 8.29 -22.96 -3.89
N LEU A 69 7.42 -23.93 -3.62
CA LEU A 69 6.75 -24.71 -4.66
C LEU A 69 5.73 -23.84 -5.37
N VAL A 70 5.75 -23.82 -6.70
CA VAL A 70 4.71 -23.17 -7.50
C VAL A 70 3.53 -24.12 -7.59
N GLY A 71 2.50 -23.85 -6.78
CA GLY A 71 1.24 -24.59 -6.80
C GLY A 71 0.33 -24.18 -7.96
N VAL A 72 -0.60 -25.07 -8.32
CA VAL A 72 -1.73 -24.72 -9.19
C VAL A 72 -2.78 -23.92 -8.41
N ILE A 73 -3.48 -23.03 -9.10
CA ILE A 73 -4.61 -22.30 -8.52
C ILE A 73 -5.83 -23.23 -8.54
N TYR A 74 -6.54 -23.33 -7.42
CA TYR A 74 -7.76 -24.13 -7.34
C TYR A 74 -8.85 -23.56 -8.26
N SER A 75 -9.67 -24.45 -8.82
CA SER A 75 -10.82 -24.05 -9.61
C SER A 75 -11.85 -23.38 -8.71
N LEU A 76 -12.23 -22.16 -9.04
CA LEU A 76 -13.30 -21.42 -8.38
C LEU A 76 -14.57 -21.47 -9.23
N SER A 77 -15.73 -21.49 -8.59
CA SER A 77 -17.00 -21.23 -9.25
C SER A 77 -17.10 -19.77 -9.71
N ASN A 78 -18.05 -19.44 -10.58
CA ASN A 78 -18.22 -18.08 -11.08
C ASN A 78 -18.50 -17.08 -9.94
N GLN A 79 -19.37 -17.45 -9.00
CA GLN A 79 -19.71 -16.62 -7.85
C GLN A 79 -18.49 -16.33 -6.95
N GLU A 80 -17.67 -17.36 -6.68
CA GLU A 80 -16.45 -17.22 -5.89
C GLU A 80 -15.43 -16.36 -6.62
N SER A 81 -15.28 -16.52 -7.94
CA SER A 81 -14.38 -15.72 -8.75
C SER A 81 -14.80 -14.23 -8.76
N ASP A 82 -16.09 -13.93 -8.87
CA ASP A 82 -16.57 -12.55 -8.86
C ASP A 82 -16.37 -11.89 -7.50
N THR A 83 -16.65 -12.63 -6.42
CA THR A 83 -16.42 -12.18 -5.05
C THR A 83 -14.92 -11.93 -4.80
N LEU A 84 -14.06 -12.86 -5.22
CA LEU A 84 -12.60 -12.72 -5.09
C LEU A 84 -12.08 -11.52 -5.87
N ARG A 85 -12.59 -11.27 -7.08
CA ARG A 85 -12.19 -10.11 -7.89
C ARG A 85 -12.55 -8.80 -7.21
N ALA A 86 -13.77 -8.67 -6.68
CA ALA A 86 -14.20 -7.49 -5.95
C ALA A 86 -13.31 -7.23 -4.72
N TYR A 87 -12.99 -8.28 -3.97
CA TYR A 87 -12.08 -8.17 -2.82
C TYR A 87 -10.68 -7.73 -3.25
N ILE A 88 -10.11 -8.34 -4.30
CA ILE A 88 -8.77 -7.98 -4.78
C ILE A 88 -8.77 -6.53 -5.28
N SER A 89 -9.78 -6.08 -6.03
CA SER A 89 -9.81 -4.69 -6.51
C SER A 89 -9.84 -3.68 -5.37
N GLU A 90 -10.67 -3.89 -4.35
CA GLU A 90 -10.74 -3.01 -3.18
C GLU A 90 -9.37 -2.94 -2.45
N ASN A 91 -8.71 -4.08 -2.27
CA ASN A 91 -7.44 -4.15 -1.54
C ASN A 91 -6.23 -3.69 -2.38
N VAL A 92 -6.34 -3.70 -3.70
CA VAL A 92 -5.35 -3.10 -4.61
C VAL A 92 -5.46 -1.58 -4.59
N GLU A 93 -6.69 -1.03 -4.58
CA GLU A 93 -6.92 0.41 -4.43
C GLU A 93 -6.39 0.95 -3.10
N LYS A 94 -6.54 0.17 -2.02
CA LYS A 94 -5.97 0.44 -0.69
C LYS A 94 -4.46 0.20 -0.59
N VAL A 95 -3.82 -0.28 -1.67
CA VAL A 95 -2.38 -0.58 -1.75
C VAL A 95 -1.92 -1.74 -0.83
N PHE A 96 -2.85 -2.46 -0.18
CA PHE A 96 -2.55 -3.67 0.60
C PHE A 96 -1.98 -4.80 -0.26
N ILE A 97 -2.46 -4.91 -1.49
CA ILE A 97 -2.00 -5.91 -2.46
C ILE A 97 -1.35 -5.18 -3.64
N LEU A 98 -0.05 -5.43 -3.83
CA LEU A 98 0.70 -4.92 -4.97
C LEU A 98 0.91 -6.03 -6.01
N ALA A 99 0.51 -5.75 -7.26
CA ALA A 99 0.80 -6.64 -8.36
C ALA A 99 2.32 -6.76 -8.57
N LYS A 100 2.86 -7.96 -8.38
CA LYS A 100 4.25 -8.27 -8.74
C LYS A 100 4.28 -8.73 -10.19
N LEU A 101 4.99 -8.00 -11.04
CA LEU A 101 5.33 -8.47 -12.38
C LEU A 101 6.31 -9.64 -12.24
N LEU A 102 5.80 -10.87 -12.20
CA LEU A 102 6.62 -12.05 -12.43
C LEU A 102 7.03 -12.00 -13.90
N PHE A 103 8.29 -11.67 -14.16
CA PHE A 103 8.88 -11.57 -15.48
C PHE A 103 8.90 -12.96 -16.14
N ASN A 104 7.76 -13.36 -16.72
CA ASN A 104 7.66 -14.58 -17.49
C ASN A 104 8.28 -14.30 -18.86
N ARG A 105 9.42 -14.93 -19.16
CA ARG A 105 10.14 -14.80 -20.45
C ARG A 105 9.28 -15.08 -21.70
N ARG A 106 8.04 -15.57 -21.54
CA ARG A 106 7.12 -15.90 -22.64
C ARG A 106 6.21 -14.75 -23.10
N THR A 107 6.08 -13.64 -22.37
CA THR A 107 5.25 -12.50 -22.80
C THR A 107 6.00 -11.43 -23.59
N CYS A 108 7.32 -11.59 -23.79
CA CYS A 108 8.13 -10.67 -24.60
C CYS A 108 7.62 -10.50 -26.05
N CYS A 109 6.86 -11.47 -26.58
CA CYS A 109 6.36 -11.40 -27.96
C CYS A 109 5.08 -10.57 -28.14
N LEU A 110 4.38 -10.18 -27.06
CA LEU A 110 3.17 -9.33 -27.16
C LEU A 110 3.44 -7.84 -26.94
N CYS A 111 4.56 -7.48 -26.30
CA CYS A 111 4.94 -6.08 -26.12
C CYS A 111 5.47 -5.39 -27.39
N GLN A 112 5.63 -6.10 -28.52
CA GLN A 112 6.19 -5.52 -29.75
C GLN A 112 5.15 -4.95 -30.72
N LYS A 113 3.84 -5.16 -30.51
CA LYS A 113 2.81 -4.63 -31.42
C LYS A 113 2.25 -3.27 -31.04
N GLU A 114 2.37 -2.85 -29.78
CA GLU A 114 1.71 -1.64 -29.30
C GLU A 114 2.70 -0.64 -28.69
N GLY A 115 3.91 -0.48 -29.24
CA GLY A 115 4.74 0.74 -29.12
C GLY A 115 4.95 1.43 -27.76
N TRP A 116 4.66 0.81 -26.62
CA TRP A 116 4.55 1.50 -25.32
C TRP A 116 5.81 1.43 -24.45
N TRP A 117 6.98 1.14 -25.03
CA TRP A 117 8.26 1.28 -24.32
C TRP A 117 9.31 1.94 -25.22
N PRO A 118 10.08 2.93 -24.71
CA PRO A 118 11.21 3.49 -25.44
C PRO A 118 12.31 2.42 -25.60
N PRO A 119 13.12 2.50 -26.66
CA PRO A 119 14.21 1.55 -26.88
C PRO A 119 15.29 1.77 -25.82
N PHE A 120 15.26 0.96 -24.76
CA PHE A 120 16.45 0.78 -23.93
C PHE A 120 17.45 -0.05 -24.74
N VAL A 121 18.47 0.66 -25.20
CA VAL A 121 19.68 0.12 -25.82
C VAL A 121 20.33 -0.85 -24.85
N CYS A 122 20.63 -2.06 -25.34
CA CYS A 122 21.41 -3.09 -24.63
C CYS A 122 22.82 -2.61 -24.28
#